data_AF-A0AAQ3P159-F1
#
_entry.id   AF-A0AAQ3P159-F1
#
_cell.length_a   1.000
_cell.length_b   1.000
_cell.length_c   1.000
_cell.angle_alpha   90.00
_cell.angle_beta   90.00
_cell.angle_gamma   90.00
#
_symmetry.space_group_name_H-M   'P 1'
#
loop_
_entity.id
_entity.type
_entity.pdbx_description
1 polymer ?
#
loop_
_entity_poly.entity_id
_entity_poly.type
_entity_poly.pdbx_seq_one_letter_code
_entity_poly.pdbx_strand_id
1 'polypeptide(L)'
;MGRWALVKDKEVAKKMTKFIELNTIGVSKDSQLRAAKVLRAVSDSWEQGNSQEGESFFKFSHKLMANRWKQLRLVVEHSELFSLPKFSPAFCTFFKQVLEPQPAFVWLKCEGNVEDCESFLRAHNILTRSGKHFGVSPKYVRISMLDTDENFSHFLERLSAIKS
;
A
#
# COMPACT_ATOMS: atom_id res chain seq x y z
N MET A 1 8.65 -3.53 -13.96
CA MET A 1 8.14 -4.91 -13.79
C MET A 1 6.97 -5.10 -14.73
N GLY A 2 6.95 -6.20 -15.50
CA GLY A 2 5.79 -6.52 -16.35
C GLY A 2 4.56 -6.78 -15.48
N ARG A 3 3.42 -6.22 -15.86
CA ARG A 3 2.12 -6.53 -15.24
C ARG A 3 1.55 -7.76 -15.94
N TRP A 4 0.76 -8.56 -15.22
CA TRP A 4 0.10 -9.75 -15.77
C TRP A 4 -1.41 -9.67 -15.54
N ALA A 5 -2.16 -10.46 -16.31
CA ALA A 5 -3.59 -10.67 -16.13
C ALA A 5 -3.88 -12.17 -16.29
N LEU A 6 -4.74 -12.71 -15.43
CA LEU A 6 -5.26 -14.07 -15.56
C LEU A 6 -6.64 -13.98 -16.21
N VAL A 7 -6.76 -14.44 -17.45
CA VAL A 7 -7.97 -14.28 -18.28
C VAL A 7 -8.55 -15.64 -18.58
N LYS A 8 -9.77 -15.91 -18.10
CA LYS A 8 -10.48 -17.18 -18.34
C LYS A 8 -11.02 -17.27 -19.77
N ASP A 9 -11.59 -16.17 -20.26
CA ASP A 9 -12.17 -16.10 -21.61
C ASP A 9 -11.07 -15.94 -22.66
N LYS A 10 -11.03 -16.91 -23.59
CA LYS A 10 -10.04 -16.97 -24.66
C LYS A 10 -10.15 -15.78 -25.63
N GLU A 11 -11.34 -15.34 -25.97
CA GLU A 11 -11.55 -14.23 -26.91
C GLU A 11 -11.19 -12.90 -26.28
N VAL A 12 -11.43 -12.73 -24.98
CA VAL A 12 -10.91 -11.59 -24.22
C VAL A 12 -9.38 -11.61 -24.20
N ALA A 13 -8.75 -12.76 -23.93
CA ALA A 13 -7.29 -12.89 -23.91
C ALA A 13 -6.64 -12.55 -25.27
N LYS A 14 -7.27 -12.96 -26.38
CA LYS A 14 -6.84 -12.58 -27.74
C LYS A 14 -6.92 -11.08 -27.96
N LYS A 15 -8.04 -10.44 -27.60
CA LYS A 15 -8.23 -8.98 -27.73
C LYS A 15 -7.19 -8.22 -26.92
N MET A 16 -6.91 -8.66 -25.69
CA MET A 16 -5.88 -8.05 -24.83
C MET A 16 -4.47 -8.20 -25.43
N THR A 17 -4.14 -9.39 -25.93
CA THR A 17 -2.84 -9.64 -26.60
C THR A 17 -2.68 -8.74 -27.81
N LYS A 18 -3.72 -8.63 -28.65
CA LYS A 18 -3.70 -7.78 -29.84
C LYS A 18 -3.51 -6.32 -29.49
N PHE A 19 -4.17 -5.85 -28.43
CA PHE A 19 -3.99 -4.49 -27.91
C PHE A 19 -2.53 -4.23 -27.50
N ILE A 20 -1.90 -5.15 -26.75
CA ILE A 20 -0.50 -4.99 -26.31
C ILE A 20 0.45 -4.99 -27.50
N GLU A 21 0.22 -5.86 -28.49
CA GLU A 21 1.01 -5.90 -29.72
C GLU A 21 0.96 -4.56 -30.46
N LEU A 22 -0.25 -4.00 -30.64
CA LEU A 22 -0.45 -2.74 -31.37
C LEU A 22 0.11 -1.51 -30.62
N ASN A 23 0.06 -1.49 -29.29
CA ASN A 23 0.46 -0.32 -28.51
C ASN A 23 1.95 -0.29 -28.16
N THR A 24 2.53 -1.43 -27.79
CA THR A 24 3.90 -1.48 -27.24
C THR A 24 4.76 -2.58 -27.85
N ILE A 25 4.26 -3.32 -28.84
CA ILE A 25 4.96 -4.45 -29.49
C ILE A 25 5.42 -5.46 -28.41
N GLY A 26 4.53 -5.73 -27.46
CA GLY A 26 4.83 -6.60 -26.32
C GLY A 26 5.44 -5.87 -25.13
N VAL A 27 6.27 -6.57 -24.36
CA VAL A 27 6.91 -6.05 -23.14
C VAL A 27 8.41 -6.38 -23.16
N SER A 28 9.21 -5.54 -22.51
CA SER A 28 10.67 -5.69 -22.41
C SER A 28 11.07 -7.06 -21.85
N LYS A 29 11.96 -7.76 -22.58
CA LYS A 29 12.53 -9.05 -22.16
C LYS A 29 13.35 -8.95 -20.88
N ASP A 30 14.14 -7.88 -20.73
CA ASP A 30 14.89 -7.62 -19.51
C ASP A 30 13.97 -7.43 -18.30
N SER A 31 12.86 -6.73 -18.49
CA SER A 31 11.83 -6.58 -17.44
C SER A 31 11.19 -7.92 -17.07
N GLN A 32 10.96 -8.81 -18.03
CA GLN A 32 10.45 -10.18 -17.78
C GLN A 32 11.49 -11.00 -17.01
N LEU A 33 12.75 -11.01 -17.44
CA LEU A 33 13.84 -11.76 -16.80
C LEU A 33 14.07 -11.30 -15.35
N ARG A 34 14.12 -9.98 -15.12
CA ARG A 34 14.25 -9.43 -13.76
C ARG A 34 13.06 -9.80 -12.89
N ALA A 35 11.83 -9.67 -13.41
CA ALA A 35 10.63 -10.04 -12.66
C ALA A 35 10.63 -11.53 -12.29
N ALA A 36 10.99 -12.42 -13.22
CA ALA A 36 11.08 -13.85 -12.97
C ALA A 36 12.09 -14.19 -11.86
N LYS A 37 13.28 -13.56 -11.88
CA LYS A 37 14.30 -13.74 -10.83
C LYS A 37 13.80 -13.29 -9.45
N VAL A 38 13.16 -12.12 -9.37
CA VAL A 38 12.63 -11.58 -8.11
C VAL A 38 11.49 -12.46 -7.58
N LEU A 39 10.53 -12.84 -8.43
CA LEU A 39 9.41 -13.69 -8.03
C LEU A 39 9.88 -15.07 -7.56
N ARG A 40 10.91 -15.63 -8.20
CA ARG A 40 11.55 -16.87 -7.76
C ARG A 40 12.14 -16.71 -6.35
N ALA A 41 12.94 -15.68 -6.11
CA ALA A 41 13.50 -15.43 -4.77
C ALA A 41 12.41 -15.26 -3.69
N VAL A 42 11.30 -14.59 -4.02
CA VAL A 42 10.15 -14.44 -3.12
C VAL A 42 9.50 -15.80 -2.82
N SER A 43 9.27 -16.63 -3.83
CA SER A 43 8.69 -17.98 -3.65
C SER A 43 9.62 -18.88 -2.83
N ASP A 44 10.90 -18.93 -3.21
CA ASP A 44 11.93 -19.72 -2.55
C ASP A 44 12.04 -19.32 -1.06
N SER A 45 11.94 -18.02 -0.73
CA SER A 45 11.99 -17.53 0.66
C SER A 45 10.84 -18.04 1.54
N TRP A 46 9.68 -18.35 0.96
CA TRP A 46 8.54 -18.90 1.68
C TRP A 46 8.67 -20.41 1.87
N GLU A 47 9.07 -21.12 0.81
CA GLU A 47 9.24 -22.57 0.82
C GLU A 47 10.39 -23.02 1.73
N GLN A 48 11.48 -22.24 1.77
CA GLN A 48 12.70 -22.53 2.54
C GLN A 48 12.67 -21.96 3.96
N GLY A 49 11.68 -21.14 4.31
CA GLY A 49 11.53 -20.50 5.62
C GLY A 49 11.31 -21.45 6.81
N ASN A 50 11.37 -22.77 6.56
CA ASN A 50 11.34 -23.84 7.57
C ASN A 50 12.72 -24.52 7.80
N SER A 51 13.78 -24.15 7.06
CA SER A 51 15.04 -24.94 7.08
C SER A 51 16.36 -24.16 7.28
N GLN A 52 16.47 -22.86 7.00
CA GLN A 52 17.69 -22.07 7.29
C GLN A 52 17.39 -20.55 7.50
N GLU A 53 18.27 -19.87 8.25
CA GLU A 53 18.16 -18.51 8.81
C GLU A 53 17.60 -17.43 7.87
N GLY A 54 16.42 -16.89 8.21
CA GLY A 54 15.83 -15.70 7.57
C GLY A 54 14.31 -15.63 7.69
N GLU A 55 13.75 -14.43 7.81
CA GLU A 55 12.29 -14.22 7.76
C GLU A 55 11.83 -14.19 6.29
N SER A 56 10.83 -15.00 5.92
CA SER A 56 10.26 -14.99 4.55
C SER A 56 9.75 -13.59 4.17
N PHE A 57 9.79 -13.26 2.87
CA PHE A 57 9.34 -11.95 2.36
C PHE A 57 7.95 -11.54 2.89
N PHE A 58 7.00 -12.47 2.93
CA PHE A 58 5.63 -12.19 3.39
C PHE A 58 5.53 -11.92 4.89
N LYS A 59 6.25 -12.68 5.72
CA LYS A 59 6.31 -12.46 7.19
C LYS A 59 6.96 -11.11 7.50
N PHE A 60 8.10 -10.82 6.87
CA PHE A 60 8.80 -9.55 7.01
C PHE A 60 7.91 -8.36 6.63
N SER A 61 7.30 -8.43 5.44
CA SER A 61 6.44 -7.35 4.93
C SER A 61 5.21 -7.13 5.82
N HIS A 62 4.59 -8.22 6.30
CA HIS A 62 3.48 -8.13 7.23
C HIS A 62 3.90 -7.49 8.57
N LYS A 63 5.03 -7.90 9.15
CA LYS A 63 5.55 -7.32 10.40
C LYS A 63 5.86 -5.83 10.25
N LEU A 64 6.51 -5.45 9.14
CA LEU A 64 6.82 -4.04 8.83
C LEU A 64 5.53 -3.21 8.75
N MET A 65 4.56 -3.66 7.97
CA MET A 65 3.29 -2.95 7.81
C MET A 65 2.48 -2.89 9.10
N ALA A 66 2.46 -3.96 9.90
CA ALA A 66 1.85 -3.97 11.23
C ALA A 66 2.44 -2.88 12.14
N ASN A 67 3.76 -2.76 12.16
CA ASN A 67 4.46 -1.76 12.95
C ASN A 67 4.14 -0.33 12.48
N ARG A 68 4.18 -0.09 11.16
CA ARG A 68 3.82 1.22 10.58
C ARG A 68 2.37 1.61 10.92
N TRP A 69 1.43 0.68 10.77
CA TRP A 69 0.02 0.93 11.13
C TRP A 69 -0.18 1.18 12.62
N LYS A 70 0.53 0.46 13.49
CA LYS A 70 0.50 0.69 14.95
C LYS A 70 0.95 2.11 15.28
N GLN A 71 2.10 2.54 14.76
CA GLN A 71 2.64 3.88 15.04
C GLN A 71 1.72 4.99 14.51
N LEU A 72 1.18 4.82 13.30
CA LEU A 72 0.23 5.77 12.72
C LEU A 72 -1.05 5.91 13.55
N ARG A 73 -1.63 4.78 13.98
CA ARG A 73 -2.85 4.79 14.81
C ARG A 73 -2.61 5.52 16.11
N LEU A 74 -1.47 5.28 16.76
CA LEU A 74 -1.09 6.04 17.96
C LEU A 74 -1.06 7.54 17.67
N VAL A 75 -0.40 8.00 16.60
CA VAL A 75 -0.37 9.44 16.27
C VAL A 75 -1.76 10.01 16.01
N VAL A 76 -2.61 9.31 15.26
CA VAL A 76 -3.96 9.79 14.93
C VAL A 76 -4.89 9.78 16.15
N GLU A 77 -4.80 8.78 17.02
CA GLU A 77 -5.65 8.69 18.23
C GLU A 77 -5.40 9.83 19.23
N HIS A 78 -4.25 10.50 19.18
CA HIS A 78 -3.96 11.67 20.02
C HIS A 78 -4.51 12.99 19.44
N SER A 79 -5.14 12.97 18.26
CA SER A 79 -5.65 14.16 17.59
C SER A 79 -7.12 14.01 17.23
N GLU A 80 -7.94 15.01 17.57
CA GLU A 80 -9.35 15.06 17.14
C GLU A 80 -9.50 15.53 15.69
N LEU A 81 -8.41 15.97 15.04
CA LEU A 81 -8.42 16.49 13.67
C LEU A 81 -8.49 15.39 12.61
N PHE A 82 -8.23 14.14 12.96
CA PHE A 82 -8.04 13.07 12.00
C PHE A 82 -8.82 11.81 12.38
N SER A 83 -9.35 11.12 11.38
CA SER A 83 -9.91 9.79 11.56
C SER A 83 -9.39 8.81 10.51
N LEU A 84 -9.31 7.54 10.93
CA LEU A 84 -8.87 6.42 10.10
C LEU A 84 -10.02 5.40 9.93
N PRO A 85 -10.05 4.67 8.80
CA PRO A 85 -10.95 3.56 8.62
C PRO A 85 -10.67 2.48 9.68
N LYS A 86 -11.75 1.91 10.22
CA LYS A 86 -11.68 0.75 11.10
C LYS A 86 -11.72 -0.51 10.25
N PHE A 87 -10.81 -1.43 10.52
CA PHE A 87 -10.72 -2.72 9.84
C PHE A 87 -10.97 -3.84 10.83
N SER A 88 -11.86 -4.78 10.48
CA SER A 88 -12.11 -5.95 11.30
C SER A 88 -11.06 -7.04 11.01
N PRO A 89 -10.53 -7.73 12.05
CA PRO A 89 -9.69 -8.89 11.85
C PRO A 89 -10.41 -10.00 11.08
N ALA A 90 -9.68 -10.74 10.26
CA ALA A 90 -10.21 -11.86 9.48
C ALA A 90 -9.21 -13.02 9.43
N PHE A 91 -9.71 -14.24 9.23
CA PHE A 91 -8.85 -15.41 9.08
C PHE A 91 -8.11 -15.39 7.74
N CYS A 92 -6.78 -15.45 7.80
CA CYS A 92 -5.91 -15.53 6.63
C CYS A 92 -5.58 -16.99 6.32
N THR A 93 -6.02 -17.49 5.17
CA THR A 93 -5.77 -18.88 4.76
C THR A 93 -4.31 -19.16 4.41
N PHE A 94 -3.53 -18.13 4.08
CA PHE A 94 -2.10 -18.24 3.78
C PHE A 94 -1.27 -18.40 5.06
N PHE A 95 -1.46 -17.50 6.04
CA PHE A 95 -0.77 -17.55 7.33
C PHE A 95 -1.41 -18.50 8.36
N LYS A 96 -2.61 -19.02 8.09
CA LYS A 96 -3.39 -19.89 8.99
C LYS A 96 -3.69 -19.28 10.36
N GLN A 97 -3.90 -17.97 10.41
CA GLN A 97 -4.21 -17.25 11.63
C GLN A 97 -5.14 -16.05 11.36
N VAL A 98 -5.76 -15.51 12.41
CA VAL A 98 -6.55 -14.27 12.32
C VAL A 98 -5.60 -13.07 12.27
N LEU A 99 -5.79 -12.19 11.29
CA LEU A 99 -4.96 -11.01 11.06
C LEU A 99 -5.81 -9.76 10.84
N GLU A 100 -5.30 -8.61 11.28
CA GLU A 100 -5.84 -7.31 10.91
C GLU A 100 -5.36 -6.87 9.52
N PRO A 101 -6.23 -6.25 8.70
CA PRO A 101 -5.81 -5.61 7.46
C PRO A 101 -4.80 -4.48 7.70
N GLN A 102 -3.71 -4.50 6.93
CA GLN A 102 -2.64 -3.49 6.96
C GLN A 102 -2.42 -2.94 5.54
N PRO A 103 -3.30 -2.05 5.05
CA PRO A 103 -3.24 -1.60 3.66
C PRO A 103 -1.98 -0.79 3.35
N ALA A 104 -1.56 -0.81 2.08
CA ALA A 104 -0.43 -0.05 1.56
C ALA A 104 -0.66 1.48 1.56
N PHE A 105 -1.91 1.91 1.70
CA PHE A 105 -2.30 3.30 1.70
C PHE A 105 -3.15 3.62 2.92
N VAL A 106 -2.87 4.78 3.52
CA VAL A 106 -3.74 5.40 4.51
C VAL A 106 -4.86 6.13 3.79
N TRP A 107 -6.07 5.94 4.27
CA TRP A 107 -7.21 6.77 3.92
C TRP A 107 -7.55 7.65 5.12
N LEU A 108 -6.91 8.83 5.18
CA LEU A 108 -7.06 9.75 6.29
C LEU A 108 -8.20 10.71 5.98
N LYS A 109 -9.10 10.91 6.94
CA LYS A 109 -10.11 11.96 6.87
C LYS A 109 -9.71 13.09 7.82
N CYS A 110 -9.72 14.32 7.34
CA CYS A 110 -9.68 15.49 8.21
C CYS A 110 -11.08 15.77 8.77
N GLU A 111 -11.17 15.96 10.07
CA GLU A 111 -12.39 16.25 10.81
C GLU A 111 -12.55 17.76 11.09
N GLY A 112 -13.65 18.13 11.74
CA GLY A 112 -13.95 19.51 12.09
C GLY A 112 -14.15 20.42 10.87
N ASN A 113 -13.55 21.61 10.94
CA ASN A 113 -13.70 22.68 9.94
C ASN A 113 -12.74 22.56 8.74
N VAL A 114 -11.98 21.46 8.64
CA VAL A 114 -11.08 21.24 7.51
C VAL A 114 -11.88 20.72 6.32
N GLU A 115 -12.19 21.62 5.38
CA GLU A 115 -12.89 21.28 4.14
C GLU A 115 -11.97 20.66 3.08
N ASP A 116 -10.74 21.16 2.93
CA ASP A 116 -9.75 20.63 1.98
C ASP A 116 -8.53 20.05 2.73
N CYS A 117 -8.56 18.73 2.93
CA CYS A 117 -7.58 18.02 3.73
C CYS A 117 -6.20 17.95 3.04
N GLU A 118 -6.16 17.93 1.70
CA GLU A 118 -4.90 17.95 0.95
C GLU A 118 -4.17 19.28 1.11
N SER A 119 -4.90 20.40 0.99
CA SER A 119 -4.34 21.74 1.15
C SER A 119 -3.88 21.98 2.59
N PHE A 120 -4.67 21.52 3.56
CA PHE A 120 -4.32 21.57 4.98
C PHE A 120 -3.01 20.83 5.27
N LEU A 121 -2.91 19.56 4.88
CA LEU A 121 -1.69 18.76 5.12
C LEU A 121 -0.48 19.28 4.35
N ARG A 122 -0.69 19.85 3.16
CA ARG A 122 0.39 20.49 2.38
C ARG A 122 1.01 21.68 3.11
N ALA A 123 0.22 22.47 3.84
CA ALA A 123 0.73 23.58 4.66
C ALA A 123 1.67 23.08 5.78
N HIS A 124 1.51 21.83 6.21
CA HIS A 124 2.39 21.14 7.16
C HIS A 124 3.48 20.28 6.48
N ASN A 125 3.76 20.54 5.19
CA ASN A 125 4.74 19.81 4.38
C ASN A 125 4.45 18.30 4.26
N ILE A 126 3.18 17.90 4.25
CA ILE A 126 2.77 16.51 4.02
C ILE A 126 2.09 16.44 2.65
N LEU A 127 2.75 15.78 1.69
CA LEU A 127 2.20 15.58 0.36
C LEU A 127 1.28 14.36 0.34
N THR A 128 0.07 14.56 -0.17
CA THR A 128 -0.96 13.52 -0.22
C THR A 128 -1.63 13.51 -1.59
N ARG A 129 -2.63 12.64 -1.79
CA ARG A 129 -3.53 12.71 -2.93
C ARG A 129 -4.96 12.96 -2.46
N SER A 130 -5.55 14.05 -2.92
CA SER A 130 -6.93 14.41 -2.61
C SER A 130 -7.93 13.30 -2.96
N GLY A 131 -8.91 13.12 -2.07
CA GLY A 131 -10.08 12.26 -2.25
C GLY A 131 -10.89 12.59 -3.50
N LYS A 132 -10.84 13.84 -3.99
CA LYS A 132 -11.48 14.28 -5.24
C LYS A 132 -11.09 13.39 -6.43
N HIS A 133 -9.83 12.96 -6.50
CA HIS A 133 -9.33 12.08 -7.57
C HIS A 133 -9.87 10.65 -7.51
N PHE A 134 -10.50 10.29 -6.39
CA PHE A 134 -11.10 8.97 -6.15
C PHE A 134 -12.63 9.04 -6.09
N GLY A 135 -13.22 10.17 -6.48
CA GLY A 135 -14.67 10.36 -6.48
C GLY A 135 -15.28 10.53 -5.08
N VAL A 136 -14.49 10.97 -4.10
CA VAL A 136 -14.99 11.23 -2.73
C VAL A 136 -14.75 12.68 -2.29
N SER A 137 -15.22 12.99 -1.09
CA SER A 137 -15.08 14.32 -0.47
C SER A 137 -13.62 14.78 -0.38
N PRO A 138 -13.35 16.09 -0.53
CA PRO A 138 -12.03 16.70 -0.32
C PRO A 138 -11.50 16.58 1.12
N LYS A 139 -12.36 16.18 2.06
CA LYS A 139 -11.99 15.87 3.45
C LYS A 139 -11.14 14.61 3.55
N TYR A 140 -11.08 13.77 2.52
CA TYR A 140 -10.25 12.57 2.49
C TYR A 140 -8.96 12.79 1.71
N VAL A 141 -7.90 12.11 2.14
CA VAL A 141 -6.64 12.02 1.41
C VAL A 141 -6.09 10.59 1.42
N ARG A 142 -5.34 10.25 0.37
CA ARG A 142 -4.53 9.03 0.31
C ARG A 142 -3.08 9.33 0.61
N ILE A 143 -2.49 8.57 1.53
CA ILE A 143 -1.06 8.66 1.89
C ILE A 143 -0.41 7.30 1.70
N SER A 144 0.81 7.25 1.17
CA SER A 144 1.56 5.99 0.96
C SER A 144 2.19 5.51 2.27
N MET A 145 2.01 4.23 2.58
CA MET A 145 2.70 3.55 3.69
C MET A 145 3.89 2.71 3.22
N LEU A 146 4.27 2.81 1.94
CA LEU A 146 5.30 1.98 1.31
C LEU A 146 6.61 2.73 1.02
N ASP A 147 6.76 3.95 1.52
CA ASP A 147 7.99 4.73 1.34
C ASP A 147 9.13 4.19 2.22
N THR A 148 10.32 4.81 2.18
CA THR A 148 11.43 4.47 3.07
C THR A 148 11.08 4.70 4.54
N ASP A 149 11.83 4.08 5.45
CA ASP A 149 11.59 4.23 6.89
C ASP A 149 11.81 5.68 7.35
N GLU A 150 12.76 6.41 6.74
CA GLU A 150 13.02 7.82 7.02
C GLU A 150 11.82 8.69 6.63
N ASN A 151 11.29 8.50 5.41
CA ASN A 151 10.13 9.25 4.94
C ASN A 151 8.88 8.95 5.77
N PHE A 152 8.70 7.69 6.17
CA PHE A 152 7.61 7.30 7.06
C PHE A 152 7.73 7.96 8.44
N SER A 153 8.94 8.00 9.01
CA SER A 153 9.21 8.61 10.31
C SER A 153 8.94 10.12 10.28
N HIS A 154 9.45 10.81 9.26
CA HIS A 154 9.17 12.25 9.07
C HIS A 154 7.69 12.54 8.84
N PHE A 155 6.97 11.65 8.16
CA PHE A 155 5.53 11.77 8.01
C PHE A 155 4.82 11.75 9.37
N LEU A 156 5.15 10.78 10.24
CA LEU A 156 4.56 10.69 11.58
C LEU A 156 4.93 11.87 12.47
N GLU A 157 6.19 12.30 12.45
CA GLU A 157 6.65 13.49 13.18
C GLU A 157 5.84 14.73 12.78
N ARG A 158 5.69 14.98 11.47
CA ARG A 158 4.93 16.13 10.98
C ARG A 158 3.46 16.02 11.33
N LEU A 159 2.87 14.83 11.20
CA LEU A 159 1.45 14.61 11.51
C LEU A 159 1.17 14.82 13.00
N SER A 160 2.04 14.30 13.88
CA SER A 160 1.92 14.48 15.34
C SER A 160 2.12 15.92 15.82
N ALA A 161 2.88 16.73 15.06
CA ALA A 161 3.10 18.14 15.37
C ALA A 161 1.89 19.03 15.04
N ILE A 162 0.90 18.52 14.30
CA ILE A 162 -0.34 19.25 13.99
C ILE A 162 -1.24 19.24 15.22
N LYS A 163 -1.31 20.38 15.89
CA LYS A 163 -2.16 20.58 17.07
C LYS A 163 -3.58 20.97 16.65
N SER A 164 -4.57 20.49 17.42
CA SER A 164 -5.96 20.95 17.36
C SER A 164 -6.12 22.36 17.90
#